data_AF-G2T423-F1
#
_entry.id   AF-G2T423-F1
#
_cell.length_a   1.000
_cell.length_b   1.000
_cell.length_c   1.000
_cell.angle_alpha   90.00
_cell.angle_beta   90.00
_cell.angle_gamma   90.00
#
_symmetry.space_group_name_H-M   'P 1'
#
loop_
_entity.id
_entity.type
_entity.pdbx_description
1 polymer ?
#
loop_
_entity_poly.entity_id
_entity_poly.type
_entity_poly.pdbx_seq_one_letter_code
_entity_poly.pdbx_strand_id
1 'polypeptide(L)'
;MAINSITNSVAAQRASTYTAAKTDHTEKKSESSTKTDTGVVYEKSSGQTSGTVTKKTDYALVNKLKADAEQRTSQLRSLVEKMMTKQGVAIGTADSMWSFLAKGDFTVDEATRAQAQADIADDGYWGVDQTSDRILDFAKALSGNDPEKADLLLDAFKKGFKEATKSWGQDLPDISQRTYDAVVEKFNKWKNGTEETEAAQTQA
;
A
#
# COMPACT_ATOMS: atom_id res chain seq x y z
N MET A 1 -8.33 57.25 8.45
CA MET A 1 -8.19 57.64 7.04
C MET A 1 -6.73 57.54 6.66
N ALA A 2 -6.42 56.89 5.52
CA ALA A 2 -5.13 56.88 4.80
C ALA A 2 -3.90 56.31 5.58
N ILE A 3 -2.94 55.58 5.02
CA ILE A 3 -2.54 55.31 3.64
C ILE A 3 -1.58 54.10 3.63
N ASN A 4 -1.62 53.38 2.52
CA ASN A 4 -0.80 52.23 2.14
C ASN A 4 0.64 52.65 1.75
N SER A 5 1.65 51.84 2.09
CA SER A 5 2.97 51.68 1.42
C SER A 5 3.85 50.83 2.36
N ILE A 6 4.67 49.85 1.95
CA ILE A 6 5.76 49.88 0.96
C ILE A 6 5.98 48.44 0.45
N THR A 7 5.96 48.28 -0.87
CA THR A 7 6.48 47.13 -1.63
C THR A 7 7.99 47.26 -1.78
N ASN A 8 8.77 46.21 -1.51
CA ASN A 8 10.22 46.21 -1.73
C ASN A 8 10.64 45.21 -2.84
N SER A 9 11.18 45.80 -3.91
CA SER A 9 12.25 45.33 -4.80
C SER A 9 12.09 44.03 -5.61
N VAL A 10 11.82 44.19 -6.91
CA VAL A 10 12.36 43.33 -7.99
C VAL A 10 13.42 44.13 -8.75
N ALA A 11 14.59 43.53 -8.91
CA ALA A 11 15.73 44.08 -9.64
C ALA A 11 15.46 44.10 -11.16
N ALA A 12 15.87 45.21 -11.78
CA ALA A 12 15.84 45.47 -13.21
C ALA A 12 17.00 44.79 -13.94
N GLN A 13 16.82 44.50 -15.24
CA GLN A 13 17.82 44.83 -16.26
C GLN A 13 17.20 44.82 -17.67
N ARG A 14 17.73 45.72 -18.51
CA ARG A 14 17.13 46.33 -19.70
C ARG A 14 17.70 45.77 -21.00
N ALA A 15 17.08 46.18 -22.11
CA ALA A 15 17.62 46.37 -23.46
C ALA A 15 17.60 45.10 -24.35
N SER A 16 17.28 45.10 -25.66
CA SER A 16 17.16 46.14 -26.67
C SER A 16 16.21 45.69 -27.81
N THR A 17 15.69 46.68 -28.53
CA THR A 17 14.93 46.64 -29.79
C THR A 17 15.59 45.82 -30.91
N TYR A 18 14.81 45.14 -31.76
CA TYR A 18 14.94 45.16 -33.23
C TYR A 18 13.63 44.65 -33.90
N THR A 19 13.37 45.24 -35.06
CA THR A 19 12.11 45.28 -35.82
C THR A 19 12.06 44.22 -36.93
N ALA A 20 10.83 43.85 -37.30
CA ALA A 20 10.37 43.38 -38.62
C ALA A 20 10.69 41.94 -39.09
N ALA A 21 9.64 41.12 -39.29
CA ALA A 21 9.07 40.83 -40.61
C ALA A 21 7.80 39.98 -40.50
N LYS A 22 6.80 40.30 -41.34
CA LYS A 22 5.56 39.54 -41.59
C LYS A 22 5.86 38.11 -42.06
N THR A 23 4.93 37.17 -41.86
CA THR A 23 4.05 36.59 -42.92
C THR A 23 3.17 35.48 -42.32
N ASP A 24 1.95 35.43 -42.84
CA ASP A 24 0.80 34.54 -42.65
C ASP A 24 1.06 33.07 -42.25
N HIS A 25 0.20 32.56 -41.36
CA HIS A 25 0.00 31.13 -41.13
C HIS A 25 -1.36 30.70 -41.69
N THR A 26 -1.31 29.94 -42.78
CA THR A 26 -2.39 29.06 -43.25
C THR A 26 -1.91 27.61 -43.15
N GLU A 27 -2.85 26.75 -42.77
CA GLU A 27 -2.86 25.29 -42.64
C GLU A 27 -1.80 24.47 -43.41
N LYS A 28 -1.28 23.40 -42.79
CA LYS A 28 -1.72 21.99 -42.98
C LYS A 28 -0.59 20.97 -42.65
N LYS A 29 -0.95 20.00 -41.79
CA LYS A 29 -0.65 18.54 -41.83
C LYS A 29 0.78 18.00 -42.04
N SER A 30 1.11 17.08 -41.11
CA SER A 30 1.80 15.79 -41.23
C SER A 30 3.22 15.60 -40.67
N GLU A 31 3.29 14.55 -39.84
CA GLU A 31 4.35 13.55 -39.62
C GLU A 31 5.58 13.89 -38.77
N SER A 32 5.69 13.19 -37.62
CA SER A 32 6.85 12.47 -37.06
C SER A 32 6.64 12.32 -35.53
N SER A 33 6.96 11.27 -34.79
CA SER A 33 7.30 9.87 -35.01
C SER A 33 7.22 9.17 -33.62
N THR A 34 6.67 7.96 -33.62
CA THR A 34 6.91 6.80 -32.73
C THR A 34 7.71 7.01 -31.43
N LYS A 35 7.06 6.76 -30.27
CA LYS A 35 7.53 5.77 -29.27
C LYS A 35 6.36 5.20 -28.45
N THR A 36 6.24 3.88 -28.60
CA THR A 36 5.56 2.84 -27.83
C THR A 36 5.13 3.19 -26.40
N ASP A 37 3.82 3.36 -26.20
CA ASP A 37 3.16 3.08 -24.93
C ASP A 37 2.37 1.77 -25.15
N THR A 38 2.80 0.69 -24.50
CA THR A 38 2.06 -0.57 -24.45
C THR A 38 0.84 -0.39 -23.56
N GLY A 39 -0.15 0.37 -24.07
CA GLY A 39 -1.51 0.36 -23.58
C GLY A 39 -2.15 -0.98 -23.92
N VAL A 40 -2.52 -1.73 -22.90
CA VAL A 40 -3.26 -2.99 -23.02
C VAL A 40 -4.58 -2.70 -23.73
N VAL A 41 -4.68 -3.02 -25.02
CA VAL A 41 -5.92 -2.96 -25.78
C VAL A 41 -6.83 -4.09 -25.33
N TYR A 42 -7.95 -3.73 -24.72
CA TYR A 42 -9.02 -4.67 -24.37
C TYR A 42 -9.94 -4.84 -25.58
N GLU A 43 -9.69 -5.86 -26.39
CA GLU A 43 -10.64 -6.26 -27.42
C GLU A 43 -11.77 -7.08 -26.79
N LYS A 44 -12.97 -6.49 -26.80
CA LYS A 44 -14.22 -7.18 -26.47
C LYS A 44 -14.50 -8.23 -27.54
N SER A 45 -14.01 -9.45 -27.35
CA SER A 45 -14.35 -10.57 -28.22
C SER A 45 -15.76 -11.09 -27.91
N SER A 46 -16.69 -10.84 -28.82
CA SER A 46 -17.96 -11.55 -28.92
C SER A 46 -17.71 -12.94 -29.50
N GLY A 47 -17.71 -13.96 -28.66
CA GLY A 47 -17.58 -15.35 -29.12
C GLY A 47 -17.76 -16.33 -27.97
N GLN A 48 -18.93 -16.96 -27.92
CA GLN A 48 -19.31 -17.96 -26.94
C GLN A 48 -18.52 -19.26 -27.19
N THR A 49 -17.54 -19.59 -26.33
CA THR A 49 -16.97 -20.93 -26.18
C THR A 49 -16.66 -21.23 -24.71
N SER A 50 -16.79 -22.50 -24.36
CA SER A 50 -16.90 -23.09 -23.03
C SER A 50 -15.70 -22.84 -22.08
N GLY A 51 -15.98 -22.55 -20.81
CA GLY A 51 -15.26 -23.16 -19.68
C GLY A 51 -13.88 -22.64 -19.25
N THR A 52 -13.45 -21.42 -19.59
CA THR A 52 -12.27 -20.81 -18.93
C THR A 52 -12.73 -19.67 -18.04
N VAL A 53 -12.85 -19.92 -16.73
CA VAL A 53 -12.98 -18.82 -15.76
C VAL A 53 -11.76 -17.95 -15.98
N THR A 54 -11.92 -16.78 -16.61
CA THR A 54 -10.81 -15.85 -16.77
C THR A 54 -10.54 -15.31 -15.37
N LYS A 55 -9.63 -15.96 -14.64
CA LYS A 55 -9.15 -15.57 -13.32
C LYS A 55 -8.47 -14.21 -13.47
N LYS A 56 -9.28 -13.15 -13.41
CA LYS A 56 -8.85 -11.76 -13.58
C LYS A 56 -8.67 -11.12 -12.21
N THR A 57 -7.62 -10.33 -12.11
CA THR A 57 -7.35 -9.50 -10.94
C THR A 57 -8.53 -8.60 -10.62
N ASP A 58 -8.99 -8.63 -9.37
CA ASP A 58 -9.99 -7.69 -8.87
C ASP A 58 -9.30 -6.39 -8.44
N TYR A 59 -9.04 -5.54 -9.43
CA TYR A 59 -8.36 -4.26 -9.20
C TYR A 59 -9.14 -3.33 -8.28
N ALA A 60 -10.47 -3.42 -8.24
CA ALA A 60 -11.28 -2.57 -7.35
C ALA A 60 -11.07 -2.95 -5.89
N LEU A 61 -11.10 -4.25 -5.58
CA LEU A 61 -10.83 -4.75 -4.25
C LEU A 61 -9.37 -4.51 -3.83
N VAL A 62 -8.41 -4.78 -4.72
CA VAL A 62 -6.98 -4.50 -4.48
C VAL A 62 -6.77 -3.03 -4.13
N ASN A 63 -7.33 -2.10 -4.92
CA ASN A 63 -7.18 -0.66 -4.67
C ASN A 63 -7.85 -0.24 -3.36
N LYS A 64 -9.02 -0.80 -3.03
CA LYS A 64 -9.70 -0.52 -1.76
C LYS A 64 -8.89 -1.00 -0.56
N LEU A 65 -8.40 -2.23 -0.59
CA LEU A 65 -7.58 -2.80 0.50
C LEU A 65 -6.27 -2.04 0.66
N LYS A 66 -5.64 -1.64 -0.45
CA LYS A 66 -4.43 -0.81 -0.44
C LYS A 66 -4.71 0.57 0.17
N ALA A 67 -5.77 1.26 -0.26
CA ALA A 67 -6.11 2.58 0.26
C ALA A 67 -6.42 2.54 1.77
N ASP A 68 -7.13 1.51 2.24
CA ASP A 68 -7.42 1.33 3.67
C ASP A 68 -6.13 1.10 4.48
N ALA A 69 -5.24 0.22 3.99
CA ALA A 69 -3.95 -0.03 4.62
C ALA A 69 -3.06 1.22 4.65
N GLU A 70 -3.02 2.01 3.56
CA GLU A 70 -2.26 3.26 3.49
C GLU A 70 -2.81 4.32 4.43
N GLN A 71 -4.13 4.46 4.54
CA GLN A 71 -4.78 5.39 5.47
C GLN A 71 -4.43 5.04 6.92
N ARG A 72 -4.53 3.76 7.28
CA ARG A 72 -4.26 3.27 8.63
C ARG A 72 -2.77 3.36 8.99
N THR A 73 -1.90 3.05 8.02
CA THR A 73 -0.45 3.24 8.18
C THR A 73 -0.10 4.72 8.37
N SER A 74 -0.75 5.63 7.64
CA SER A 74 -0.52 7.07 7.78
C SER A 74 -0.98 7.60 9.14
N GLN A 75 -2.09 7.10 9.66
CA GLN A 75 -2.55 7.40 11.02
C GLN A 75 -1.55 6.93 12.08
N LEU A 76 -1.06 5.69 11.96
CA LEU A 76 -0.03 5.14 12.85
C LEU A 76 1.25 6.00 12.80
N ARG A 77 1.74 6.33 11.60
CA ARG A 77 2.90 7.21 11.43
C ARG A 77 2.72 8.55 12.12
N SER A 78 1.57 9.21 11.93
CA SER A 78 1.29 10.50 12.58
C SER A 78 1.23 10.40 14.11
N LEU A 79 0.68 9.30 14.65
CA LEU A 79 0.65 9.05 16.08
C LEU A 79 2.07 8.91 16.64
N VAL A 80 2.90 8.10 15.97
CA VAL A 80 4.28 7.83 16.41
C VAL A 80 5.14 9.07 16.25
N GLU A 81 4.99 9.83 15.16
CA GLU A 81 5.66 11.12 14.97
C GLU A 81 5.34 12.12 16.09
N LYS A 82 4.06 12.25 16.45
CA LYS A 82 3.65 13.07 17.60
C LYS A 82 4.24 12.56 18.91
N MET A 83 4.30 11.25 19.09
CA MET A 83 4.86 10.60 20.28
C MET A 83 6.38 10.83 20.40
N MET A 84 7.13 10.71 19.30
CA MET A 84 8.56 11.01 19.25
C MET A 84 8.84 12.49 19.52
N THR A 85 8.07 13.38 18.89
CA THR A 85 8.20 14.83 19.07
C THR A 85 7.93 15.25 20.52
N LYS A 86 6.89 14.69 21.16
CA LYS A 86 6.57 14.95 22.57
C LYS A 86 7.68 14.51 23.53
N GLN A 87 8.46 13.49 23.15
CA GLN A 87 9.57 12.96 23.94
C GLN A 87 10.92 13.60 23.58
N GLY A 88 10.93 14.64 22.75
CA GLY A 88 12.14 15.36 22.36
C GLY A 88 13.08 14.57 21.43
N VAL A 89 12.58 13.51 20.79
CA VAL A 89 13.38 12.70 19.86
C VAL A 89 13.36 13.34 18.48
N ALA A 90 14.55 13.66 17.95
CA ALA A 90 14.69 14.20 16.60
C ALA A 90 14.28 13.16 15.55
N ILE A 91 13.34 13.52 14.67
CA ILE A 91 12.86 12.66 13.60
C ILE A 91 13.73 12.90 12.36
N GLY A 92 14.49 11.88 11.97
CA GLY A 92 15.39 11.96 10.80
C GLY A 92 14.81 11.28 9.56
N THR A 93 14.30 10.05 9.70
CA THR A 93 13.83 9.19 8.58
C THR A 93 12.75 8.20 9.05
N ALA A 94 12.08 7.52 8.11
CA ALA A 94 11.16 6.43 8.45
C ALA A 94 11.83 5.30 9.25
N ASP A 95 13.09 4.98 8.97
CA ASP A 95 13.85 3.97 9.72
C ASP A 95 14.09 4.38 11.17
N SER A 96 14.23 5.69 11.44
CA SER A 96 14.36 6.21 12.80
C SER A 96 13.09 5.99 13.63
N MET A 97 11.92 6.01 12.97
CA MET A 97 10.63 5.75 13.61
C MET A 97 10.48 4.27 13.98
N TRP A 98 10.81 3.35 13.07
CA TRP A 98 10.77 1.91 13.36
C TRP A 98 11.77 1.53 14.44
N SER A 99 13.00 2.04 14.35
CA SER A 99 14.01 1.83 15.38
C SER A 99 13.58 2.39 16.74
N PHE A 100 12.86 3.51 16.78
CA PHE A 100 12.32 4.09 18.01
C PHE A 100 11.26 3.18 18.64
N LEU A 101 10.29 2.70 17.85
CA LEU A 101 9.28 1.76 18.34
C LEU A 101 9.90 0.44 18.79
N ALA A 102 10.88 -0.06 18.05
CA ALA A 102 11.52 -1.33 18.34
C ALA A 102 12.32 -1.27 19.65
N LYS A 103 12.85 -0.11 20.05
CA LYS A 103 13.50 0.07 21.35
C LYS A 103 12.55 -0.10 22.54
N GLY A 104 11.25 0.14 22.34
CA GLY A 104 10.24 0.06 23.41
C GLY A 104 10.35 1.14 24.50
N ASP A 105 11.34 2.01 24.43
CA ASP A 105 11.59 3.07 25.42
C ASP A 105 10.80 4.34 25.06
N PHE A 106 9.48 4.24 25.20
CA PHE A 106 8.59 5.36 24.96
C PHE A 106 7.40 5.38 25.92
N THR A 107 6.95 6.58 26.25
CA THR A 107 5.78 6.78 27.11
C THR A 107 4.52 6.91 26.25
N VAL A 108 3.51 6.08 26.57
CA VAL A 108 2.18 6.14 25.98
C VAL A 108 1.18 6.48 27.07
N ASP A 109 0.30 7.45 26.81
CA ASP A 109 -0.83 7.72 27.67
C ASP A 109 -1.79 6.53 27.72
N GLU A 110 -2.58 6.45 28.78
CA GLU A 110 -3.43 5.29 29.05
C GLU A 110 -4.48 5.07 27.94
N ALA A 111 -5.06 6.15 27.40
CA ALA A 111 -6.07 6.05 26.34
C ALA A 111 -5.47 5.52 25.03
N THR A 112 -4.31 6.03 24.62
CA THR A 112 -3.60 5.53 23.43
C THR A 112 -3.16 4.08 23.61
N ARG A 113 -2.73 3.69 24.82
CA ARG A 113 -2.38 2.29 25.13
C ARG A 113 -3.59 1.36 25.04
N ALA A 114 -4.71 1.75 25.64
CA ALA A 114 -5.94 0.98 25.60
C ALA A 114 -6.45 0.83 24.16
N GLN A 115 -6.40 1.88 23.35
CA GLN A 115 -6.77 1.81 21.94
C GLN A 115 -5.84 0.89 21.16
N ALA A 116 -4.52 1.00 21.35
CA ALA A 116 -3.56 0.12 20.68
C ALA A 116 -3.76 -1.35 21.06
N GLN A 117 -4.09 -1.64 22.33
CA GLN A 117 -4.43 -2.99 22.79
C GLN A 117 -5.70 -3.51 22.13
N ALA A 118 -6.74 -2.68 22.03
CA ALA A 118 -7.97 -3.04 21.32
C ALA A 118 -7.71 -3.25 19.81
N ASP A 119 -6.83 -2.44 19.21
CA ASP A 119 -6.51 -2.56 17.80
C ASP A 119 -5.73 -3.86 17.49
N ILE A 120 -4.89 -4.35 18.40
CA ILE A 120 -4.12 -5.61 18.20
C ILE A 120 -4.82 -6.86 18.74
N ALA A 121 -5.97 -6.70 19.39
CA ALA A 121 -6.79 -7.81 19.85
C ALA A 121 -7.27 -8.67 18.66
N ASP A 122 -7.76 -9.87 18.92
CA ASP A 122 -8.15 -10.81 17.86
C ASP A 122 -9.25 -10.24 16.94
N ASP A 123 -10.16 -9.42 17.48
CA ASP A 123 -11.21 -8.67 16.76
C ASP A 123 -10.74 -7.28 16.29
N GLY A 124 -9.56 -6.86 16.72
CA GLY A 124 -8.97 -5.57 16.41
C GLY A 124 -8.50 -5.48 14.96
N TYR A 125 -8.43 -4.25 14.44
CA TYR A 125 -7.99 -4.02 13.06
C TYR A 125 -6.59 -4.59 12.78
N TRP A 126 -5.66 -4.57 13.73
CA TRP A 126 -4.32 -5.14 13.62
C TRP A 126 -4.19 -6.53 14.25
N GLY A 127 -5.31 -7.16 14.60
CA GLY A 127 -5.36 -8.54 15.07
C GLY A 127 -4.74 -9.52 14.09
N VAL A 128 -4.27 -10.66 14.61
CA VAL A 128 -3.62 -11.72 13.84
C VAL A 128 -4.53 -12.23 12.74
N ASP A 129 -5.79 -12.52 13.06
CA ASP A 129 -6.77 -13.04 12.10
C ASP A 129 -7.15 -11.99 11.06
N GLN A 130 -7.50 -10.78 11.49
CA GLN A 130 -7.88 -9.68 10.59
C GLN A 130 -6.73 -9.31 9.62
N THR A 131 -5.49 -9.27 10.10
CA THR A 131 -4.34 -8.94 9.27
C THR A 131 -4.03 -10.06 8.28
N SER A 132 -4.05 -11.31 8.74
CA SER A 132 -3.79 -12.45 7.85
C SER A 132 -4.89 -12.63 6.79
N ASP A 133 -6.16 -12.37 7.12
CA ASP A 133 -7.26 -12.39 6.16
C ASP A 133 -7.10 -11.33 5.08
N ARG A 134 -6.77 -10.08 5.45
CA ARG A 134 -6.54 -9.02 4.45
C ARG A 134 -5.38 -9.32 3.52
N ILE A 135 -4.31 -9.94 4.04
CA ILE A 135 -3.17 -10.35 3.21
C ILE A 135 -3.61 -11.45 2.22
N LEU A 136 -4.38 -12.43 2.68
CA LEU A 136 -4.94 -13.47 1.82
C LEU A 136 -5.91 -12.89 0.79
N ASP A 137 -6.80 -12.01 1.19
CA ASP A 137 -7.77 -11.35 0.31
C ASP A 137 -7.10 -10.50 -0.74
N PHE A 138 -6.04 -9.76 -0.36
CA PHE A 138 -5.20 -9.03 -1.30
C PHE A 138 -4.57 -9.99 -2.32
N ALA A 139 -4.04 -11.13 -1.86
CA ALA A 139 -3.42 -12.13 -2.72
C ALA A 139 -4.42 -12.81 -3.66
N LYS A 140 -5.62 -13.14 -3.17
CA LYS A 140 -6.75 -13.66 -3.96
C LYS A 140 -7.19 -12.62 -4.98
N ALA A 141 -7.43 -11.39 -4.56
CA ALA A 141 -7.82 -10.31 -5.46
C ALA A 141 -6.75 -10.07 -6.55
N LEU A 142 -5.47 -10.10 -6.19
CA LEU A 142 -4.36 -9.94 -7.12
C LEU A 142 -4.25 -11.08 -8.14
N SER A 143 -4.40 -12.32 -7.67
CA SER A 143 -4.27 -13.53 -8.50
C SER A 143 -5.49 -13.84 -9.37
N GLY A 144 -6.64 -13.22 -9.08
CA GLY A 144 -7.93 -13.61 -9.64
C GLY A 144 -8.53 -14.85 -8.95
N ASN A 145 -8.27 -14.99 -7.65
CA ASN A 145 -8.59 -16.14 -6.81
C ASN A 145 -8.03 -17.44 -7.40
N ASP A 146 -6.75 -17.41 -7.79
CA ASP A 146 -6.06 -18.52 -8.42
C ASP A 146 -5.16 -19.29 -7.42
N PRO A 147 -5.56 -20.48 -6.93
CA PRO A 147 -4.76 -21.25 -5.99
C PRO A 147 -3.40 -21.70 -6.57
N GLU A 148 -3.28 -21.81 -7.89
CA GLU A 148 -2.01 -22.15 -8.54
C GLU A 148 -0.94 -21.07 -8.31
N LYS A 149 -1.36 -19.84 -8.03
CA LYS A 149 -0.47 -18.72 -7.69
C LYS A 149 -0.23 -18.58 -6.19
N ALA A 150 -0.84 -19.42 -5.35
CA ALA A 150 -0.74 -19.32 -3.90
C ALA A 150 0.72 -19.45 -3.43
N ASP A 151 1.48 -20.42 -3.95
CA ASP A 151 2.89 -20.61 -3.58
C ASP A 151 3.75 -19.39 -3.98
N LEU A 152 3.56 -18.86 -5.19
CA LEU A 152 4.26 -17.67 -5.67
C LEU A 152 3.98 -16.44 -4.79
N LEU A 153 2.71 -16.25 -4.43
CA LEU A 153 2.27 -15.12 -3.61
C LEU A 153 2.69 -15.28 -2.15
N LEU A 154 2.68 -16.50 -1.63
CA LEU A 154 3.20 -16.82 -0.30
C LEU A 154 4.70 -16.53 -0.23
N ASP A 155 5.46 -16.90 -1.25
CA ASP A 155 6.89 -16.57 -1.32
C ASP A 155 7.15 -15.07 -1.41
N ALA A 156 6.32 -14.32 -2.16
CA ALA A 156 6.37 -12.86 -2.17
C ALA A 156 6.08 -12.27 -0.79
N PHE A 157 5.08 -12.79 -0.07
CA PHE A 157 4.79 -12.42 1.31
C PHE A 157 5.98 -12.70 2.24
N LYS A 158 6.58 -13.90 2.18
CA LYS A 158 7.75 -14.27 2.98
C LYS A 158 8.94 -13.35 2.73
N LYS A 159 9.16 -12.93 1.48
CA LYS A 159 10.19 -11.95 1.12
C LYS A 159 9.87 -10.58 1.73
N GLY A 160 8.63 -10.10 1.60
CA GLY A 160 8.18 -8.84 2.20
C GLY A 160 8.31 -8.84 3.73
N PHE A 161 8.01 -9.95 4.39
CA PHE A 161 8.17 -10.09 5.84
C PHE A 161 9.64 -9.99 6.27
N LYS A 162 10.56 -10.58 5.51
CA LYS A 162 12.00 -10.44 5.76
C LYS A 162 12.48 -9.01 5.55
N GLU A 163 11.96 -8.31 4.54
CA GLU A 163 12.25 -6.89 4.33
C GLU A 163 11.71 -6.03 5.48
N ALA A 164 10.49 -6.28 5.94
CA ALA A 164 9.91 -5.61 7.11
C ALA A 164 10.74 -5.85 8.38
N THR A 165 11.23 -7.07 8.60
CA THR A 165 12.12 -7.40 9.73
C THR A 165 13.42 -6.59 9.66
N LYS A 166 14.01 -6.46 8.47
CA LYS A 166 15.21 -5.63 8.27
C LYS A 166 14.94 -4.15 8.56
N SER A 167 13.82 -3.61 8.06
CA SER A 167 13.43 -2.22 8.33
C SER A 167 13.08 -1.95 9.79
N TRP A 168 12.63 -2.98 10.52
CA TRP A 168 12.40 -2.90 11.96
C TRP A 168 13.71 -2.79 12.76
N GLY A 169 14.80 -3.35 12.22
CA GLY A 169 16.15 -3.24 12.79
C GLY A 169 16.48 -4.24 13.91
N GLN A 170 15.52 -5.06 14.31
CA GLN A 170 15.67 -6.18 15.24
C GLN A 170 14.57 -7.22 14.99
N ASP A 171 14.44 -8.22 15.86
CA ASP A 171 13.36 -9.19 15.76
C ASP A 171 11.99 -8.51 15.86
N LEU A 172 11.07 -8.92 14.97
CA LEU A 172 9.70 -8.41 14.99
C LEU A 172 8.99 -8.89 16.28
N PRO A 173 8.02 -8.11 16.80
CA PRO A 173 7.23 -8.53 17.95
C PRO A 173 6.49 -9.86 17.71
N ASP A 174 6.18 -10.59 18.79
CA ASP A 174 5.51 -11.91 18.75
C ASP A 174 4.24 -11.92 17.88
N ILE A 175 3.42 -10.87 17.96
CA ILE A 175 2.19 -10.73 17.15
C ILE A 175 2.48 -10.78 15.63
N SER A 176 3.62 -10.25 15.18
CA SER A 176 4.02 -10.31 13.78
C SER A 176 4.34 -11.73 13.35
N GLN A 177 4.99 -12.52 14.22
CA GLN A 177 5.26 -13.94 13.94
C GLN A 177 3.97 -14.76 13.93
N ARG A 178 3.07 -14.54 14.89
CA ARG A 178 1.73 -15.17 14.89
C ARG A 178 0.94 -14.84 13.62
N THR A 179 1.02 -13.60 13.15
CA THR A 179 0.41 -13.18 11.88
C THR A 179 1.05 -13.88 10.68
N TYR A 180 2.38 -14.01 10.67
CA TYR A 180 3.09 -14.76 9.63
C TYR A 180 2.61 -16.20 9.55
N ASP A 181 2.53 -16.89 10.68
CA ASP A 181 2.10 -18.29 10.74
C ASP A 181 0.65 -18.45 10.26
N ALA A 182 -0.25 -17.56 10.71
CA ALA A 182 -1.64 -17.52 10.26
C ALA A 182 -1.77 -17.27 8.75
N VAL A 183 -0.95 -16.38 8.17
CA VAL A 183 -0.90 -16.19 6.71
C VAL A 183 -0.47 -17.47 6.01
N VAL A 184 0.63 -18.09 6.45
CA VAL A 184 1.13 -19.34 5.85
C VAL A 184 0.05 -20.43 5.89
N GLU A 185 -0.62 -20.61 7.02
CA GLU A 185 -1.71 -21.57 7.18
C GLU A 185 -2.86 -21.27 6.22
N LYS A 186 -3.32 -20.03 6.16
CA LYS A 186 -4.41 -19.60 5.28
C LYS A 186 -4.09 -19.77 3.80
N PHE A 187 -2.85 -19.52 3.39
CA PHE A 187 -2.38 -19.78 2.03
C PHE A 187 -2.34 -21.28 1.71
N ASN A 188 -1.87 -22.11 2.64
CA ASN A 188 -1.88 -23.56 2.47
C ASN A 188 -3.30 -24.11 2.34
N LYS A 189 -4.22 -23.66 3.21
CA LYS A 189 -5.66 -23.99 3.14
C LYS A 189 -6.27 -23.55 1.81
N TRP A 190 -5.96 -22.34 1.35
CA TRP A 190 -6.44 -21.85 0.06
C TRP A 190 -5.89 -22.65 -1.12
N LYS A 191 -4.60 -23.01 -1.08
CA LYS A 191 -3.92 -23.78 -2.14
C LYS A 191 -4.51 -25.18 -2.29
N ASN A 192 -4.69 -25.88 -1.17
CA ASN A 192 -5.15 -27.27 -1.17
C ASN A 192 -6.65 -27.40 -1.45
N GLY A 193 -7.34 -26.26 -1.70
CA GLY A 193 -8.79 -26.19 -1.66
C GLY A 193 -9.29 -26.40 -0.24
N THR A 194 -10.54 -26.02 0.02
CA THR A 194 -11.21 -26.34 1.27
C THR A 194 -11.47 -27.86 1.34
N GLU A 195 -10.42 -28.69 1.44
CA GLU A 195 -10.48 -30.05 1.97
C GLU A 195 -10.70 -30.02 3.50
N GLU A 196 -11.59 -29.14 3.92
CA GLU A 196 -12.50 -29.36 5.05
C GLU A 196 -13.92 -29.46 4.46
N THR A 197 -14.09 -30.32 3.46
CA THR A 197 -15.41 -30.94 3.26
C THR A 197 -15.46 -32.10 4.24
N GLU A 198 -16.15 -31.88 5.37
CA GLU A 198 -17.12 -32.88 5.84
C GLU A 198 -16.54 -34.29 6.14
N ALA A 199 -15.67 -34.42 7.15
CA ALA A 199 -15.22 -35.73 7.64
C ALA A 199 -15.27 -35.87 9.19
N ALA A 200 -16.16 -35.14 9.87
CA ALA A 200 -16.34 -35.26 11.32
C ALA A 200 -17.81 -35.18 11.81
N GLN A 201 -18.78 -35.59 10.98
CA GLN A 201 -20.14 -35.89 11.46
C GLN A 201 -20.69 -37.17 10.81
N THR A 202 -19.94 -38.27 10.88
CA THR A 202 -20.55 -39.62 10.79
C THR A 202 -19.67 -40.63 11.52
N GLN A 203 -19.92 -40.76 12.84
CA GLN A 203 -19.54 -41.81 13.79
C GLN A 203 -19.61 -41.14 15.17
N ALA A 204 -20.48 -41.51 16.11
CA ALA A 204 -21.22 -42.73 16.36
C ALA A 204 -22.53 -42.42 17.10
#